data_AF-A0A957HTP5-F1
#
_entry.id   AF-A0A957HTP5-F1
#
_cell.length_a   1.000
_cell.length_b   1.000
_cell.length_c   1.000
_cell.angle_alpha   90.00
_cell.angle_beta   90.00
_cell.angle_gamma   90.00
#
_symmetry.space_group_name_H-M   'P 1'
#
loop_
_entity.id
_entity.type
_entity.pdbx_description
1 polymer ?
#
loop_
_entity_poly.entity_id
_entity_poly.type
_entity_poly.pdbx_seq_one_letter_code
_entity_poly.pdbx_strand_id
1 'polypeptide(L)' 'DILKKWGAERIKFVGLLAAPEGIDALQNAHPDVPIHVAHIDSHLNDIGFIVPGLGDAGDRQFGTG' A
#
# COMPACT_ATOMS: atom_id res chain seq x y z
N ASP A 1 -8.45 9.64 2.95
CA ASP A 1 -9.33 10.84 2.97
C ASP A 1 -10.75 10.70 2.43
N ILE A 2 -10.97 10.37 1.16
CA ILE A 2 -12.31 10.46 0.52
C ILE A 2 -13.36 9.61 1.26
N LEU A 3 -13.04 8.35 1.59
CA LEU A 3 -13.95 7.48 2.34
C LEU A 3 -14.38 8.08 3.69
N LYS A 4 -13.46 8.72 4.42
CA LYS A 4 -13.77 9.39 5.69
C LYS A 4 -14.68 10.61 5.47
N LYS A 5 -14.43 11.40 4.41
CA LYS A 5 -15.30 12.53 4.03
C LYS A 5 -16.72 12.07 3.69
N TRP A 6 -16.88 10.86 3.16
CA TRP A 6 -18.18 10.26 2.89
C TRP A 6 -18.83 9.60 4.13
N GLY A 7 -18.20 9.70 5.31
CA GLY A 7 -18.74 9.16 6.55
C GLY A 7 -18.39 7.70 6.83
N ALA A 8 -17.42 7.10 6.13
CA ALA A 8 -16.96 5.76 6.47
C ALA A 8 -16.15 5.77 7.77
N GLU A 9 -16.70 5.15 8.81
CA GLU A 9 -16.11 5.11 10.16
C GLU A 9 -15.11 3.98 10.38
N ARG A 10 -15.25 2.87 9.64
CA ARG A 10 -14.43 1.66 9.81
C ARG A 10 -13.72 1.31 8.52
N ILE A 11 -12.47 1.76 8.41
CA ILE A 11 -11.62 1.55 7.25
C ILE A 11 -10.47 0.64 7.64
N LYS A 12 -10.15 -0.33 6.79
CA LYS A 12 -8.97 -1.19 6.90
C LYS A 12 -8.26 -1.19 5.55
N PHE A 13 -6.94 -1.09 5.57
CA PHE A 13 -6.13 -1.30 4.38
C PHE A 13 -5.70 -2.77 4.31
N VAL A 14 -5.85 -3.37 3.14
CA VAL A 14 -5.40 -4.74 2.87
C VAL A 14 -4.57 -4.74 1.59
N GLY A 15 -3.35 -5.27 1.64
CA GLY A 15 -2.44 -5.36 0.50
C GLY A 15 -1.65 -6.67 0.50
N LEU A 16 -1.02 -7.00 -0.64
CA LEU A 16 -0.16 -8.18 -0.75
C LEU A 16 1.25 -7.88 -0.25
N LEU A 17 1.88 -6.87 -0.85
CA LEU A 17 3.22 -6.37 -0.50
C LEU A 17 3.12 -4.91 -0.04
N ALA A 18 3.98 -4.52 0.89
CA ALA A 18 4.21 -3.13 1.24
C ALA A 18 5.69 -2.87 1.51
N ALA A 19 6.12 -1.62 1.31
CA ALA A 19 7.43 -1.13 1.75
C ALA A 19 7.28 -0.31 3.05
N PRO A 20 8.31 -0.26 3.91
CA PRO A 20 8.27 0.47 5.19
C PRO A 20 7.84 1.93 5.03
N GLU A 21 8.33 2.61 3.99
CA GLU A 21 8.04 4.02 3.71
C GLU A 21 6.55 4.25 3.44
N GLY A 22 5.89 3.30 2.76
CA GLY A 22 4.46 3.35 2.50
C GLY A 22 3.61 3.07 3.75
N ILE A 23 4.09 2.17 4.62
CA ILE A 23 3.46 1.89 5.92
C ILE A 23 3.53 3.14 6.80
N ASP A 24 4.71 3.73 6.94
CA ASP A 24 4.93 4.94 7.75
C ASP A 24 4.10 6.11 7.22
N ALA A 25 4.06 6.30 5.90
CA ALA A 25 3.24 7.35 5.29
C ALA A 25 1.75 7.16 5.61
N LEU A 26 1.21 5.95 5.48
CA LEU A 26 -0.20 5.67 5.76
C LEU A 26 -0.51 5.78 7.26
N GLN A 27 0.36 5.29 8.14
CA GLN A 27 0.18 5.39 9.58
C GLN A 27 0.25 6.84 10.07
N ASN A 28 1.16 7.66 9.52
CA ASN A 28 1.26 9.07 9.86
C ASN A 28 0.02 9.86 9.40
N ALA A 29 -0.48 9.58 8.18
CA ALA A 29 -1.66 10.26 7.65
C ALA A 29 -2.96 9.78 8.31
N HIS A 30 -3.08 8.48 8.60
CA HIS A 30 -4.28 7.80 9.04
C HIS A 30 -3.97 6.76 10.14
N PRO A 31 -3.58 7.20 11.35
CA PRO A 31 -3.20 6.30 12.44
C PRO A 31 -4.33 5.39 12.94
N ASP A 32 -5.58 5.76 12.61
CA ASP A 32 -6.80 5.01 12.92
C ASP A 32 -7.09 3.86 11.94
N VAL A 33 -6.32 3.70 10.86
CA VAL A 33 -6.56 2.68 9.83
C VAL A 33 -5.61 1.50 10.03
N PRO A 34 -6.11 0.31 10.40
CA PRO A 34 -5.29 -0.90 10.48
C PRO A 34 -4.78 -1.33 9.10
N ILE A 35 -3.51 -1.68 9.02
CA ILE A 35 -2.82 -2.15 7.82
C ILE A 35 -2.62 -3.65 7.93
N HIS A 36 -3.13 -4.41 6.96
CA HIS A 36 -2.93 -5.85 6.85
C HIS A 36 -2.22 -6.14 5.54
N VAL A 37 -1.00 -6.68 5.61
CA VAL A 37 -0.20 -7.03 4.44
C VAL A 37 0.34 -8.43 4.59
N ALA A 38 0.45 -9.17 3.48
CA ALA A 38 0.97 -10.53 3.50
C ALA A 38 2.49 -10.54 3.69
N HIS A 39 3.19 -9.53 3.16
CA HIS A 39 4.62 -9.38 3.33
C HIS A 39 5.05 -7.90 3.34
N ILE A 40 6.11 -7.61 4.09
CA ILE A 40 6.77 -6.31 4.11
C ILE A 40 8.15 -6.51 3.46
N ASP A 41 8.35 -5.82 2.35
CA ASP A 41 9.60 -5.83 1.58
C ASP A 41 10.58 -4.77 2.12
N SER A 42 11.75 -4.62 1.49
CA SER A 42 12.85 -3.88 2.08
C SER A 42 12.73 -2.36 2.01
N HIS A 43 12.39 -1.80 0.84
CA HIS A 43 12.33 -0.35 0.60
C HIS A 43 11.58 -0.04 -0.70
N LEU A 44 11.32 1.25 -0.92
CA LEU A 44 11.01 1.79 -2.24
C LEU A 44 12.31 2.23 -2.94
N ASN A 45 12.46 1.93 -4.22
CA ASN A 45 13.53 2.52 -5.04
C ASN A 45 13.19 3.97 -5.48
N ASP A 46 14.13 4.61 -6.18
CA ASP A 46 14.02 6.03 -6.59
C ASP A 46 12.82 6.36 -7.49
N ILE A 47 12.22 5.36 -8.13
CA ILE A 47 11.04 5.50 -9.00
C ILE A 47 9.76 4.96 -8.36
N GLY A 48 9.80 4.59 -7.07
CA GLY A 48 8.63 4.22 -6.29
C GLY A 48 8.18 2.76 -6.39
N PHE A 49 9.01 1.86 -6.94
CA PHE A 49 8.74 0.42 -6.90
C PHE A 49 9.23 -0.19 -5.58
N ILE A 50 8.44 -1.11 -5.05
CA ILE A 50 8.81 -1.94 -3.89
C ILE A 50 9.95 -2.88 -4.31
N VAL A 51 10.95 -3.05 -3.44
CA VAL A 51 12.11 -3.93 -3.65
C VAL A 51 12.21 -5.00 -2.55
N PRO A 52 12.31 -6.31 -2.88
CA PRO A 52 12.37 -6.89 -4.23
C PRO A 52 11.08 -6.77 -5.03
N GLY A 53 9.92 -6.68 -4.37
CA GLY A 53 8.63 -6.41 -5.00
C GLY A 53 8.16 -7.47 -6.00
N LEU A 54 7.20 -7.06 -6.84
CA LEU A 54 6.65 -7.90 -7.91
C LEU A 54 6.69 -7.24 -9.29
N GLY A 55 7.26 -6.04 -9.39
CA GLY A 55 7.15 -5.17 -10.57
C GLY A 55 5.78 -4.47 -10.64
N ASP A 56 5.28 -4.23 -11.85
CA ASP A 56 3.96 -3.63 -12.04
C ASP A 56 2.85 -4.67 -11.78
N ALA A 57 2.08 -4.45 -10.72
CA ALA A 57 0.99 -5.36 -10.34
C ALA A 57 -0.14 -5.38 -11.37
N GLY A 58 -0.45 -4.22 -11.96
CA GLY A 58 -1.53 -4.06 -12.92
C GLY A 58 -1.20 -4.77 -14.22
N ASP A 59 -0.03 -4.49 -14.79
CA ASP A 59 0.40 -5.12 -16.04
C ASP A 59 0.48 -6.64 -15.92
N ARG A 60 0.93 -7.15 -14.77
CA ARG A 60 0.96 -8.59 -14.51
C ARG A 60 -0.44 -9.19 -14.32
N GLN A 61 -1.35 -8.45 -13.69
CA GLN A 61 -2.72 -8.92 -13.47
C GLN A 61 -3.53 -8.95 -14.77
N PHE A 62 -3.34 -7.96 -15.63
CA PHE A 62 -4.13 -7.78 -16.86
C PHE A 62 -3.42 -8.22 -18.13
N GLY A 63 -2.13 -8.55 -18.06
CA GLY A 63 -1.32 -8.99 -19.20
C GLY A 63 -1.04 -7.88 -20.21
N THR A 64 -0.74 -6.66 -19.73
CA THR A 64 -0.61 -5.44 -20.56
C THR A 64 0.80 -4.88 -20.66
N GLY A 65 1.78 -5.52 -20.03
CA GLY A 65 3.20 -5.13 -20.05
C GLY A 65 3.98 -5.61 -21.26
#